data_AF-A0A5K7YQY7-F1
#
_entry.id   AF-A0A5K7YQY7-F1
#
_cell.length_a   1.000
_cell.length_b   1.000
_cell.length_c   1.000
_cell.angle_alpha   90.00
_cell.angle_beta   90.00
_cell.angle_gamma   90.00
#
_symmetry.space_group_name_H-M   'P 1'
#
loop_
_entity.id
_entity.type
_entity.pdbx_description
1 polymer ?
#
loop_
_entity_poly.entity_id
_entity_poly.type
_entity_poly.pdbx_seq_one_letter_code
_entity_poly.pdbx_strand_id
1 'polypeptide(L)'
;MLRRTIGLRFDPEKRHSEDYLLWLETIFNGNKGVFISLPLAFAFKALYGDGGLSGNLWKMEKGEIDTYIKLYQKGFITILMLNGLIVLSLMKFIKRFLFYKLVLQRSRLR
;
A
#
# COMPACT_ATOMS: atom_id res chain seq x y z
N MET A 1 -1.81 -11.13 8.26
CA MET A 1 -1.09 -12.15 9.07
C MET A 1 -0.62 -13.26 8.14
N LEU A 2 0.59 -13.79 8.33
CA LEU A 2 1.16 -14.81 7.45
C LEU A 2 1.41 -16.10 8.25
N ARG A 3 1.04 -17.25 7.69
CA ARG A 3 1.34 -18.55 8.32
C ARG A 3 2.85 -18.77 8.33
N ARG A 4 3.39 -19.28 9.45
CA ARG A 4 4.83 -19.52 9.63
C ARG A 4 5.43 -20.44 8.56
N THR A 5 4.64 -21.38 8.04
CA THR A 5 5.03 -22.34 7.01
C THR A 5 5.29 -21.71 5.64
N ILE A 6 4.79 -20.50 5.38
CA ILE A 6 5.10 -19.75 4.16
C ILE A 6 6.48 -19.12 4.34
N GLY A 7 7.39 -19.30 3.38
CA GLY A 7 8.77 -18.82 3.46
C GLY A 7 8.99 -17.33 3.14
N LEU A 8 8.02 -16.67 2.49
CA LEU A 8 8.12 -15.26 2.07
C LEU A 8 8.13 -14.31 3.28
N ARG A 9 8.99 -13.29 3.26
CA ARG A 9 9.16 -12.29 4.34
C ARG A 9 9.24 -10.88 3.76
N PHE A 10 9.19 -9.87 4.63
CA PHE A 10 9.36 -8.49 4.23
C PHE A 10 10.72 -8.28 3.56
N ASP A 11 10.73 -7.48 2.50
CA ASP A 11 11.94 -7.04 1.81
C ASP A 11 12.66 -6.00 2.70
N PRO A 12 13.86 -6.28 3.20
CA PRO A 12 14.56 -5.39 4.14
C PRO A 12 14.88 -4.01 3.55
N GLU A 13 14.96 -3.91 2.22
CA GLU A 13 15.23 -2.66 1.50
C GLU A 13 13.97 -1.82 1.28
N LYS A 14 12.78 -2.37 1.56
CA LYS A 14 11.49 -1.71 1.34
C LYS A 14 10.86 -1.28 2.66
N ARG A 15 10.68 0.02 2.84
CA ARG A 15 10.02 0.58 4.03
C ARG A 15 8.57 0.99 3.82
N HIS A 16 8.23 1.48 2.64
CA HIS A 16 6.88 1.92 2.31
C HIS A 16 6.14 0.83 1.52
N SER A 17 4.94 0.49 1.99
CA SER A 17 4.08 -0.54 1.37
C SER A 17 4.74 -1.93 1.30
N GLU A 18 5.57 -2.27 2.29
CA GLU A 18 6.28 -3.56 2.38
C GLU A 18 5.32 -4.75 2.56
N ASP A 19 4.24 -4.53 3.30
CA ASP A 19 3.17 -5.49 3.53
C ASP A 19 2.41 -5.79 2.26
N TYR A 20 2.09 -4.76 1.47
CA TYR A 20 1.41 -4.92 0.21
C TYR A 20 2.21 -5.79 -0.77
N LEU A 21 3.52 -5.55 -0.89
CA LEU A 21 4.39 -6.40 -1.71
C LEU A 21 4.38 -7.85 -1.23
N LEU A 22 4.55 -8.07 0.08
CA LEU A 22 4.55 -9.42 0.67
C LEU A 22 3.23 -10.16 0.39
N TRP A 23 2.09 -9.49 0.51
CA TRP A 23 0.79 -10.12 0.25
C TRP A 23 0.62 -10.50 -1.22
N LEU A 24 0.97 -9.60 -2.14
CA LEU A 24 0.85 -9.87 -3.56
C LEU A 24 1.78 -11.01 -3.98
N GLU A 25 3.04 -10.98 -3.56
CA GLU A 25 3.98 -12.07 -3.85
C GLU A 25 3.51 -13.40 -3.27
N THR A 26 2.93 -13.39 -2.07
CA THR A 26 2.36 -14.60 -1.48
C THR A 26 1.27 -15.19 -2.38
N ILE A 27 0.34 -14.37 -2.85
CA ILE A 27 -0.78 -14.79 -3.70
C ILE A 27 -0.29 -15.21 -5.09
N PHE A 28 0.59 -14.44 -5.72
CA PHE A 28 1.14 -14.77 -7.05
C PHE A 28 1.99 -16.05 -7.02
N ASN A 29 2.60 -16.40 -5.89
CA ASN A 29 3.26 -17.69 -5.68
C ASN A 29 2.27 -18.85 -5.39
N GLY A 30 0.97 -18.67 -5.64
CA GLY A 30 -0.04 -19.73 -5.55
C GLY A 30 -0.56 -20.00 -4.13
N ASN A 31 -0.15 -19.21 -3.13
CA ASN A 31 -0.70 -19.34 -1.78
C ASN A 31 -2.10 -18.71 -1.70
N LYS A 32 -2.96 -19.28 -0.85
CA LYS A 32 -4.31 -18.76 -0.65
C LYS A 32 -4.31 -17.57 0.31
N GLY A 33 -5.00 -16.50 -0.07
CA GLY A 33 -5.36 -15.38 0.80
C GLY A 33 -6.78 -15.55 1.34
N VAL A 34 -7.02 -15.09 2.58
CA VAL A 34 -8.36 -15.00 3.18
C VAL A 34 -8.57 -13.57 3.67
N PHE A 35 -9.72 -12.99 3.36
CA PHE A 35 -10.14 -11.70 3.87
C PHE A 35 -11.07 -11.89 5.08
N ILE A 36 -10.70 -11.29 6.21
CA ILE A 36 -11.53 -11.31 7.42
C ILE A 36 -12.28 -9.98 7.48
N SER A 37 -13.59 -10.02 7.26
CA SER A 37 -14.46 -8.84 7.28
C SER A 37 -14.97 -8.56 8.70
N LEU A 38 -14.05 -8.34 9.64
CA LEU A 38 -14.36 -7.98 11.03
C LEU A 38 -13.47 -6.80 11.47
N PRO A 39 -13.92 -5.95 12.40
CA PRO A 39 -13.08 -4.92 12.98
C PRO A 39 -11.98 -5.57 13.85
N LEU A 40 -10.73 -5.57 13.34
CA LEU A 40 -9.59 -6.19 14.03
C LEU A 40 -8.67 -5.19 14.74
N ALA A 41 -8.80 -3.90 14.44
CA ALA A 41 -7.94 -2.86 14.99
C ALA A 41 -8.67 -1.51 15.06
N PHE A 42 -8.27 -0.69 16.03
CA PHE A 42 -8.68 0.71 16.15
C PHE A 42 -7.51 1.62 15.77
N ALA A 43 -7.79 2.64 14.96
CA ALA A 43 -6.83 3.71 14.68
C ALA A 43 -7.07 4.84 15.67
N PHE A 44 -6.09 5.13 16.52
CA PHE A 44 -6.13 6.22 17.50
C PHE A 44 -5.58 7.55 16.96
N LYS A 45 -5.30 7.60 15.64
CA LYS A 45 -4.72 8.72 14.90
C LYS A 45 -5.42 8.84 13.55
N ALA A 46 -5.35 10.02 12.93
CA ALA A 46 -5.88 10.16 11.58
C ALA A 46 -5.14 9.21 10.62
N LEU A 47 -5.89 8.52 9.76
CA LEU A 47 -5.32 7.55 8.80
C LEU A 47 -4.34 8.20 7.82
N TYR A 48 -4.43 9.51 7.63
CA TYR A 48 -3.59 10.30 6.74
C TYR A 48 -3.01 11.51 7.45
N GLY A 49 -1.71 11.75 7.25
CA GLY A 49 -1.03 12.99 7.64
C GLY A 49 -0.82 13.22 9.14
N ASP A 50 -1.29 12.30 9.99
CA ASP A 50 -0.82 12.18 11.36
C ASP A 50 0.53 11.48 11.38
N GLY A 51 1.41 11.79 12.35
CA GLY A 51 2.83 11.39 12.31
C GLY A 51 3.06 9.87 12.17
N GLY A 52 4.11 9.48 11.43
CA GLY A 52 4.47 8.08 11.15
C GLY A 52 4.80 7.82 9.68
N LEU A 53 5.01 6.56 9.30
CA LEU A 53 5.28 6.13 7.91
C LEU A 53 4.17 6.55 6.93
N SER A 54 2.91 6.50 7.37
CA SER A 54 1.71 6.90 6.61
C SER A 54 1.49 8.42 6.54
N GLY A 55 2.25 9.22 7.30
CA GLY A 55 2.15 10.67 7.29
C GLY A 55 2.69 11.31 6.00
N ASN A 56 3.62 10.63 5.32
CA ASN A 56 4.15 11.08 4.03
C ASN A 56 3.46 10.36 2.88
N LEU A 57 2.32 10.93 2.44
CA LEU A 57 1.50 10.38 1.35
C LEU A 57 2.31 10.10 0.08
N TRP A 58 3.27 10.97 -0.27
CA TRP A 58 4.06 10.80 -1.49
C TRP A 58 5.06 9.65 -1.38
N LYS A 59 5.70 9.45 -0.22
CA LYS A 59 6.56 8.29 0.00
C LYS A 59 5.76 6.98 -0.01
N MET A 60 4.54 6.98 0.52
CA MET A 60 3.63 5.83 0.42
C MET A 60 3.24 5.52 -1.02
N GLU A 61 2.93 6.53 -1.82
CA GLU A 61 2.61 6.37 -3.24
C GLU A 61 3.80 5.81 -4.03
N LYS A 62 5.00 6.36 -3.81
CA LYS A 62 6.24 5.81 -4.39
C LYS A 62 6.46 4.34 -3.99
N GLY A 63 6.17 4.00 -2.74
CA GLY A 63 6.22 2.62 -2.26
C GLY A 63 5.23 1.71 -2.98
N GLU A 64 4.01 2.18 -3.26
CA GLU A 64 3.01 1.43 -4.03
C GLU A 64 3.44 1.21 -5.50
N ILE A 65 3.95 2.26 -6.16
CA ILE A 65 4.46 2.17 -7.53
C ILE A 65 5.67 1.23 -7.62
N ASP A 66 6.61 1.31 -6.68
CA ASP A 66 7.75 0.38 -6.58
C ASP A 66 7.29 -1.08 -6.47
N THR A 67 6.21 -1.35 -5.71
CA THR A 67 5.61 -2.69 -5.62
C THR A 67 5.17 -3.19 -7.01
N TYR A 68 4.50 -2.35 -7.81
CA TYR A 68 4.08 -2.76 -9.16
C TYR A 68 5.27 -3.01 -10.08
N ILE A 69 6.31 -2.17 -10.02
CA ILE A 69 7.54 -2.37 -10.80
C ILE A 69 8.21 -3.70 -10.42
N LYS A 70 8.33 -4.01 -9.13
CA LYS A 70 8.89 -5.28 -8.66
C LYS A 70 8.09 -6.49 -9.15
N LEU A 71 6.75 -6.41 -9.13
CA LEU A 71 5.90 -7.47 -9.68
C LEU A 71 6.09 -7.67 -11.19
N TYR A 72 6.25 -6.59 -11.94
CA TYR A 72 6.56 -6.64 -13.36
C TYR A 72 7.94 -7.28 -13.62
N GLN A 73 8.97 -6.86 -12.88
CA GLN A 73 10.31 -7.43 -12.96
C GLN A 73 10.36 -8.92 -12.62
N LYS A 74 9.51 -9.37 -11.69
CA LYS A 74 9.34 -10.78 -11.33
C LYS A 74 8.45 -11.57 -12.32
N GLY A 75 7.90 -10.92 -13.34
CA GLY A 75 7.06 -11.56 -14.36
C GLY A 75 5.63 -11.88 -13.91
N PHE A 76 5.19 -11.36 -12.77
CA PHE A 76 3.84 -11.63 -12.25
C PHE A 76 2.75 -10.83 -12.97
N ILE A 77 3.10 -9.70 -13.56
CA ILE A 77 2.18 -8.84 -14.31
C ILE A 77 2.80 -8.41 -15.64
N THR A 78 1.96 -8.08 -16.62
CA THR A 78 2.40 -7.56 -17.91
C THR A 78 2.65 -6.06 -17.86
N ILE A 79 3.34 -5.52 -18.87
CA ILE A 79 3.58 -4.08 -18.99
C ILE A 79 2.29 -3.26 -19.14
N LEU A 80 1.26 -3.83 -19.79
CA LEU A 80 -0.06 -3.21 -19.91
C LEU A 80 -0.75 -3.10 -18.55
N MET A 81 -0.68 -4.16 -17.75
CA MET A 81 -1.18 -4.15 -16.37
C MET A 81 -0.41 -3.16 -15.51
N LEU A 82 0.91 -3.09 -15.64
CA LEU A 82 1.74 -2.12 -14.90
C LEU A 82 1.28 -0.69 -15.17
N ASN A 83 1.14 -0.30 -16.44
CA ASN A 83 0.70 1.05 -16.80
C ASN A 83 -0.71 1.35 -16.26
N GLY A 84 -1.65 0.42 -16.40
CA GLY A 84 -3.00 0.57 -15.87
C GLY A 84 -3.01 0.73 -14.33
N LEU A 85 -2.23 -0.08 -13.62
CA LEU A 85 -2.11 -0.02 -12.16
C LEU A 85 -1.49 1.31 -11.69
N ILE A 86 -0.45 1.80 -12.37
CA ILE A 86 0.16 3.10 -12.05
C ILE A 86 -0.85 4.24 -12.22
N VAL A 87 -1.60 4.26 -13.33
CA VAL A 87 -2.63 5.29 -13.57
C VAL A 87 -3.71 5.24 -12.47
N LEU A 88 -4.21 4.05 -12.15
CA LEU A 88 -5.20 3.87 -11.08
C LEU A 88 -4.67 4.28 -9.70
N SER A 89 -3.40 3.98 -9.41
CA SER A 89 -2.71 4.37 -8.17
C SER A 89 -2.65 5.89 -8.05
N LEU A 90 -2.19 6.57 -9.11
CA LEU A 90 -2.10 8.02 -9.15
C LEU A 90 -3.47 8.70 -9.02
N MET A 91 -4.53 8.14 -9.61
CA MET A 91 -5.89 8.65 -9.41
C MET A 91 -6.33 8.55 -7.94
N LYS A 92 -6.07 7.40 -7.28
CA LYS A 92 -6.33 7.23 -5.84
C LYS A 92 -5.49 8.21 -5.02
N PHE A 93 -4.23 8.42 -5.39
CA PHE A 93 -3.35 9.38 -4.75
C PHE A 93 -3.89 10.81 -4.79
N ILE A 94 -4.32 11.28 -5.97
CA ILE A 94 -4.90 12.62 -6.13
C ILE A 94 -6.11 12.78 -5.21
N LYS A 95 -7.00 11.77 -5.16
CA LYS A 95 -8.15 11.77 -4.25
C LYS A 95 -7.71 11.84 -2.78
N ARG A 96 -6.73 11.02 -2.36
CA ARG A 96 -6.17 11.02 -0.99
C ARG A 96 -5.55 12.38 -0.64
N PHE A 97 -4.81 12.97 -1.57
CA PHE A 97 -4.12 14.25 -1.39
C PHE A 97 -5.10 15.41 -1.28
N LEU A 98 -6.13 15.47 -2.13
CA LEU A 98 -7.19 16.47 -2.06
C LEU A 98 -7.97 16.36 -0.75
N PHE A 99 -8.33 15.14 -0.34
CA PHE A 99 -9.00 14.91 0.94
C PHE A 99 -8.14 15.39 2.12
N TYR A 100 -6.85 15.02 2.14
CA TYR A 100 -5.92 15.47 3.18
C TYR A 100 -5.80 17.00 3.23
N LYS A 101 -5.63 17.67 2.08
CA LYS A 101 -5.54 19.14 2.06
C LYS A 101 -6.83 19.82 2.50
N LEU A 102 -7.99 19.36 2.02
CA LEU A 102 -9.26 20.07 2.24
C LEU A 102 -9.88 19.81 3.61
N VAL A 103 -9.78 18.58 4.12
CA VAL A 103 -10.48 18.15 5.34
C VAL A 103 -9.59 18.28 6.58
N LEU A 104 -8.33 17.87 6.49
CA LEU A 104 -7.41 17.84 7.65
C LEU A 104 -6.75 19.19 7.94
N GLN A 105 -6.57 20.09 6.97
CA GLN A 105 -6.13 21.46 7.28
C GLN A 105 -7.21 22.25 8.04
N ARG A 106 -8.49 22.00 7.78
CA ARG A 106 -9.59 22.67 8.49
C ARG A 106 -9.73 22.24 9.96
N SER A 107 -9.38 21.00 10.30
CA SER A 107 -9.45 20.50 11.68
C SER A 107 -8.26 20.91 12.55
N ARG A 108 -7.16 21.39 11.96
CA ARG A 108 -5.98 21.92 12.68
C ARG A 108 -6.07 23.43 12.98
N LEU A 109 -7.05 24.12 12.39
CA LEU A 109 -7.32 25.56 12.56
C LEU A 109 -8.47 25.85 13.55
N ARG A 110 -8.98 24.81 14.22
CA ARG A 110 -9.88 24.89 15.38
C ARG A 110 -9.16 24.30 16.58
#